data_AF-Q0DXV3-F1
#
_entry.id   AF-Q0DXV3-F1
#
_cell.length_a   1.000
_cell.length_b   1.000
_cell.length_c   1.000
_cell.angle_alpha   90.00
_cell.angle_beta   90.00
_cell.angle_gamma   90.00
#
_symmetry.space_group_name_H-M   'P 1'
#
loop_
_entity.id
_entity.type
_entity.pdbx_description
1 polymer ?
#
loop_
_entity_poly.entity_id
_entity_poly.type
_entity_poly.pdbx_seq_one_letter_code
_entity_poly.pdbx_strand_id
1 'polypeptide(L)'
;LRARASSDDTSSSAATGDELIEDLKAKWDAVENKSTVLTYAGGAIIALWLSSVIVGAVNSVPLLPKFMELVGLGYTGWFVYRYLLFKESRKELADDVDSLKKRIAGTE
;
A
#
# COMPACT_ATOMS: atom_id res chain seq x y z
N LEU A 1 -34.71 -9.25 30.86
CA LEU A 1 -34.46 -8.49 29.62
C LEU A 1 -33.83 -9.44 28.62
N ARG A 2 -34.60 -9.87 27.61
CA ARG A 2 -34.32 -11.04 26.77
C ARG A 2 -33.55 -10.59 25.52
N ALA A 3 -32.44 -11.26 25.25
CA ALA A 3 -31.56 -11.05 24.11
C ALA A 3 -32.33 -11.08 22.77
N ARG A 4 -32.36 -9.96 22.06
CA ARG A 4 -32.87 -9.85 20.68
C ARG A 4 -32.10 -8.76 19.91
N ALA A 5 -30.79 -8.92 19.83
CA ALA A 5 -29.93 -7.96 19.13
C ALA A 5 -28.83 -8.62 18.27
N SER A 6 -29.01 -9.87 17.82
CA SER A 6 -27.98 -10.54 16.98
C SER A 6 -28.50 -11.07 15.64
N SER A 7 -29.81 -11.05 15.39
CA SER A 7 -30.37 -11.60 14.14
C SER A 7 -30.42 -10.59 12.99
N ASP A 8 -30.44 -9.29 13.27
CA ASP A 8 -30.62 -8.27 12.23
C ASP A 8 -29.28 -7.90 11.55
N ASP A 9 -28.16 -7.94 12.28
CA ASP A 9 -26.83 -7.63 11.72
C ASP A 9 -26.30 -8.74 10.82
N THR A 10 -26.66 -10.00 11.07
CA THR A 10 -26.23 -11.13 10.22
C THR A 10 -26.86 -11.04 8.83
N SER A 11 -28.13 -10.61 8.77
CA SER A 11 -28.85 -10.49 7.50
C SER A 11 -28.34 -9.31 6.67
N SER A 12 -28.00 -8.18 7.30
CA SER A 12 -27.43 -7.03 6.62
C SER A 12 -25.99 -7.27 6.16
N SER A 13 -25.16 -7.95 6.97
CA SER A 13 -23.78 -8.28 6.58
C SER A 13 -23.71 -9.39 5.53
N ALA A 14 -24.62 -10.37 5.54
CA ALA A 14 -24.77 -11.32 4.44
C ALA A 14 -25.18 -10.60 3.14
N ALA A 15 -26.21 -9.75 3.18
CA ALA A 15 -26.61 -8.94 2.03
C ALA A 15 -25.48 -8.04 1.51
N THR A 16 -24.68 -7.45 2.41
CA THR A 16 -23.49 -6.65 2.05
C THR A 16 -22.41 -7.52 1.41
N GLY A 17 -22.20 -8.73 1.93
CA GLY A 17 -21.21 -9.67 1.39
C GLY A 17 -21.57 -10.14 -0.02
N ASP A 18 -22.82 -10.52 -0.24
CA ASP A 18 -23.32 -10.92 -1.56
C ASP A 18 -23.25 -9.76 -2.57
N GLU A 19 -23.63 -8.53 -2.17
CA GLU A 19 -23.53 -7.35 -3.04
C GLU A 19 -22.07 -7.02 -3.42
N LEU A 20 -21.13 -7.12 -2.46
CA LEU A 20 -19.71 -6.91 -2.74
C LEU A 20 -19.15 -7.99 -3.69
N ILE A 21 -19.53 -9.25 -3.51
CA ILE A 21 -19.13 -10.35 -4.41
C ILE A 21 -19.70 -10.12 -5.81
N GLU A 22 -20.97 -9.69 -5.90
CA GLU A 22 -21.61 -9.39 -7.18
C GLU A 22 -20.95 -8.20 -7.89
N ASP A 23 -20.61 -7.12 -7.17
CA ASP A 23 -19.87 -5.97 -7.73
C ASP A 23 -18.43 -6.35 -8.15
N LEU A 24 -17.72 -7.15 -7.36
CA LEU A 24 -16.40 -7.67 -7.73
C LEU A 24 -16.49 -8.55 -8.98
N LYS A 25 -17.51 -9.40 -9.07
CA LYS A 25 -17.75 -10.25 -10.24
C LYS A 25 -18.08 -9.42 -11.46
N ALA A 26 -18.95 -8.42 -11.34
CA ALA A 26 -19.27 -7.50 -12.43
C ALA A 26 -18.03 -6.75 -12.91
N LYS A 27 -17.18 -6.26 -12.00
CA LYS A 27 -15.90 -5.62 -12.34
C LYS A 27 -14.93 -6.58 -13.00
N TRP A 28 -14.83 -7.81 -12.52
CA TRP A 28 -13.97 -8.83 -13.14
C TRP A 28 -14.44 -9.20 -14.55
N ASP A 29 -15.74 -9.34 -14.75
CA ASP A 29 -16.31 -9.64 -16.05
C ASP A 29 -16.13 -8.47 -17.02
N ALA A 30 -16.27 -7.22 -16.53
CA ALA A 30 -15.99 -5.99 -17.29
C ALA A 30 -14.52 -5.78 -17.66
N VAL A 31 -13.58 -6.45 -16.99
CA VAL A 31 -12.17 -6.45 -17.42
C VAL A 31 -12.07 -7.21 -18.75
N GLU A 32 -11.80 -6.48 -19.82
CA GLU A 32 -11.60 -7.05 -21.16
C GLU A 32 -10.31 -7.89 -21.22
N ASN A 33 -9.22 -7.39 -20.62
CA ASN A 33 -7.88 -7.99 -20.68
C ASN A 33 -7.54 -8.79 -19.42
N LYS A 34 -8.35 -9.80 -19.09
CA LYS A 34 -8.18 -10.64 -17.87
C LYS A 34 -6.78 -11.23 -17.75
N SER A 35 -6.16 -11.62 -18.87
CA SER A 35 -4.78 -12.14 -18.89
C SER A 35 -3.76 -11.12 -18.43
N THR A 36 -3.92 -9.83 -18.78
CA THR A 36 -2.99 -8.78 -18.37
C THR A 36 -3.07 -8.55 -16.86
N VAL A 37 -4.29 -8.53 -16.31
CA VAL A 37 -4.50 -8.45 -14.85
C VAL A 37 -3.88 -9.66 -14.16
N LEU A 38 -4.07 -10.87 -14.69
CA LEU A 38 -3.45 -12.07 -14.15
C LEU A 38 -1.91 -12.01 -14.21
N THR A 39 -1.33 -11.47 -15.28
CA THR A 39 0.13 -11.27 -15.39
C THR A 39 0.64 -10.27 -14.35
N TYR A 40 -0.02 -9.12 -14.18
CA TYR A 40 0.37 -8.15 -13.14
C TYR A 40 0.18 -8.70 -11.73
N ALA A 41 -0.94 -9.39 -11.47
CA ALA A 41 -1.20 -10.02 -10.18
C ALA A 41 -0.17 -11.11 -9.87
N GLY A 42 0.11 -11.98 -10.83
CA GLY A 42 1.18 -12.98 -10.73
C GLY A 42 2.55 -12.34 -10.52
N GLY A 43 2.85 -11.26 -11.26
CA GLY A 43 4.08 -10.48 -11.11
C GLY A 43 4.22 -9.87 -9.71
N ALA A 44 3.13 -9.33 -9.15
CA ALA A 44 3.11 -8.81 -7.79
C ALA A 44 3.40 -9.90 -6.74
N ILE A 45 2.81 -11.10 -6.90
CA ILE A 45 3.09 -12.25 -6.03
C ILE A 45 4.58 -12.65 -6.11
N ILE A 46 5.14 -12.73 -7.32
CA ILE A 46 6.56 -13.04 -7.53
C ILE A 46 7.45 -11.96 -6.90
N ALA A 47 7.10 -10.68 -7.07
CA ALA A 47 7.84 -9.57 -6.48
C ALA A 47 7.84 -9.62 -4.95
N LEU A 48 6.70 -9.95 -4.33
CA LEU A 48 6.61 -10.14 -2.87
C LEU A 48 7.45 -11.33 -2.40
N TRP A 49 7.40 -12.45 -3.13
CA TRP A 49 8.22 -13.62 -2.82
C TRP A 49 9.72 -13.31 -2.92
N LEU A 50 10.15 -12.66 -4.01
CA LEU A 50 11.54 -12.22 -4.19
C LEU A 50 11.99 -11.24 -3.10
N SER A 51 11.15 -10.27 -2.76
CA SER A 51 11.42 -9.32 -1.68
C SER A 51 11.64 -10.06 -0.36
N SER A 52 10.80 -11.04 -0.02
CA SER A 52 10.96 -11.87 1.16
C SER A 52 12.30 -12.63 1.17
N VAL A 53 12.70 -13.21 0.04
CA VAL A 53 14.00 -13.90 -0.11
C VAL A 53 15.17 -12.93 0.11
N ILE A 54 15.12 -11.74 -0.49
CA ILE A 54 16.17 -10.72 -0.34
C ILE A 54 16.29 -10.27 1.12
N VAL A 55 15.15 -9.97 1.77
CA VAL A 55 15.13 -9.60 3.19
C VAL A 55 15.67 -10.73 4.06
N GLY A 56 15.31 -11.98 3.78
CA GLY A 56 15.87 -13.17 4.44
C GLY A 56 17.39 -13.29 4.28
N ALA A 57 17.91 -13.04 3.08
CA ALA A 57 19.34 -13.05 2.81
C ALA A 57 20.10 -11.93 3.55
N VAL A 58 19.56 -10.70 3.55
CA VAL A 58 20.13 -9.57 4.31
C VAL A 58 20.17 -9.87 5.80
N ASN A 59 19.11 -10.46 6.35
CA ASN A 59 19.03 -10.85 7.75
C ASN A 59 19.95 -12.02 8.13
N SER A 60 20.43 -12.79 7.14
CA SER A 60 21.36 -13.90 7.36
C SER A 60 22.82 -13.44 7.51
N VAL A 61 23.14 -12.22 7.10
CA VAL A 61 24.49 -11.66 7.25
C VAL A 61 24.58 -10.98 8.61
N PRO A 62 25.53 -11.38 9.48
CA PRO A 62 25.74 -10.69 10.75
C PRO A 62 26.09 -9.22 10.51
N LEU A 63 25.59 -8.33 11.36
CA LEU A 63 25.74 -6.87 11.33
C LEU A 63 24.92 -6.09 10.28
N LEU A 64 24.58 -6.67 9.11
CA LEU A 64 23.81 -5.95 8.08
C LEU A 64 22.47 -5.39 8.58
N PRO A 65 21.66 -6.12 9.39
CA PRO A 65 20.41 -5.57 9.91
C PRO A 65 20.62 -4.31 10.75
N LYS A 66 21.68 -4.29 11.58
CA LYS A 66 22.03 -3.13 12.42
C LYS A 66 22.58 -1.96 11.61
N PHE A 67 23.34 -2.26 10.56
CA PHE A 67 23.78 -1.25 9.62
C PHE A 67 22.59 -0.63 8.87
N MET A 68 21.66 -1.43 8.36
CA MET A 68 20.44 -0.95 7.69
C MET A 68 19.53 -0.16 8.65
N GLU A 69 19.43 -0.56 9.92
CA GLU A 69 18.75 0.20 10.97
C GLU A 69 19.39 1.58 11.16
N LEU A 70 20.73 1.65 11.23
CA LEU A 70 21.46 2.92 11.35
C LEU A 70 21.29 3.80 10.11
N VAL A 71 21.33 3.23 8.91
CA VAL A 71 21.08 3.95 7.65
C VAL A 71 19.64 4.50 7.62
N GLY A 72 18.66 3.70 7.99
CA GLY A 72 17.25 4.12 8.06
C GLY A 72 17.02 5.22 9.09
N LEU A 73 17.64 5.10 10.27
CA LEU A 73 17.59 6.12 11.32
C LEU A 73 18.27 7.42 10.86
N GLY A 74 19.45 7.31 10.25
CA GLY A 74 20.17 8.45 9.69
C GLY A 74 19.35 9.17 8.62
N TYR A 75 18.75 8.43 7.69
CA TYR A 75 17.89 9.01 6.66
C TYR A 75 16.64 9.67 7.26
N THR A 76 15.99 9.02 8.23
CA THR A 76 14.83 9.58 8.92
C THR A 76 15.20 10.88 9.64
N GLY A 77 16.30 10.91 10.37
CA GLY A 77 16.80 12.11 11.04
C GLY A 77 17.11 13.24 10.06
N TRP A 78 17.79 12.94 8.95
CA TRP A 78 18.08 13.90 7.88
C TRP A 78 16.80 14.44 7.23
N PHE A 79 15.83 13.57 6.91
CA PHE A 79 14.56 13.96 6.30
C PHE A 79 13.75 14.89 7.22
N VAL A 80 13.64 14.52 8.50
CA VAL A 80 12.96 15.35 9.51
C VAL A 80 13.62 16.72 9.61
N TYR A 81 14.95 16.76 9.69
CA TYR A 81 15.71 18.01 9.74
C TYR A 81 15.52 18.87 8.47
N ARG A 82 15.65 18.27 7.29
CA ARG A 82 15.61 18.98 6.00
C ARG A 82 14.22 19.49 5.64
N TYR A 83 13.16 18.75 5.97
CA TYR A 83 11.82 19.03 5.45
C TYR A 83 10.79 19.40 6.50
N LEU A 84 10.93 18.97 7.75
CA LEU A 84 9.88 19.17 8.77
C LEU A 84 10.18 20.29 9.77
N LEU A 85 11.46 20.58 10.04
CA LEU A 85 11.82 21.63 11.02
C LEU A 85 11.45 23.04 10.53
N PHE A 86 11.65 23.33 9.24
CA PHE A 86 11.48 24.68 8.69
C PHE A 86 10.17 24.83 7.92
N LYS A 87 9.51 25.97 8.09
CA LYS A 87 8.25 26.29 7.38
C LYS A 87 8.45 26.34 5.87
N GLU A 88 9.55 26.92 5.40
CA GLU A 88 9.88 27.02 3.98
C GLU A 88 10.05 25.64 3.35
N SER A 89 10.79 24.73 4.01
CA SER A 89 10.99 23.36 3.53
C SER A 89 9.72 22.52 3.55
N ARG A 90 8.79 22.76 4.49
CA ARG A 90 7.46 22.13 4.44
C ARG A 90 6.65 22.60 3.24
N LYS A 91 6.78 23.88 2.85
CA LYS A 91 6.13 24.42 1.66
C LYS A 91 6.73 23.82 0.39
N GLU A 92 8.06 23.77 0.31
CA GLU A 92 8.81 23.09 -0.76
C GLU A 92 8.34 21.64 -0.93
N LEU A 93 8.27 20.87 0.16
CA LEU A 93 7.80 19.48 0.14
C LEU A 93 6.35 19.36 -0.39
N ALA A 94 5.46 20.27 0.03
CA ALA A 94 4.07 20.25 -0.44
C ALA A 94 3.98 20.57 -1.94
N ASP A 95 4.73 21.58 -2.40
CA ASP A 95 4.78 21.97 -3.81
C ASP A 95 5.38 20.84 -4.68
N ASP A 96 6.43 20.18 -4.18
CA ASP A 96 7.06 19.02 -4.84
C ASP A 96 6.08 17.84 -4.96
N VAL A 97 5.36 17.51 -3.89
CA VAL A 97 4.34 16.45 -3.89
C VAL A 97 3.20 16.79 -4.84
N ASP A 98 2.76 18.05 -4.90
CA ASP A 98 1.74 18.49 -5.85
C ASP A 98 2.21 18.40 -7.31
N SER A 99 3.47 18.77 -7.58
CA SER A 99 4.07 18.60 -8.91
C SER A 99 4.15 17.13 -9.32
N LEU A 100 4.56 16.25 -8.39
CA LEU A 100 4.64 14.81 -8.64
C LEU A 100 3.26 14.21 -8.92
N LYS A 101 2.23 14.60 -8.16
CA LYS A 101 0.85 14.16 -8.43
C LYS A 101 0.36 14.60 -9.81
N LYS A 102 0.61 15.84 -10.22
CA LYS A 102 0.23 16.35 -11.55
C LYS A 102 0.90 15.57 -12.67
N ARG A 103 2.19 15.23 -12.51
CA ARG A 103 2.95 14.38 -13.44
C ARG A 103 2.34 13.00 -13.61
N ILE A 104 2.00 12.34 -12.51
CA ILE A 104 1.42 11.00 -12.52
C ILE A 104 0.00 11.01 -13.10
N ALA A 105 -0.80 12.03 -12.75
CA ALA A 105 -2.15 12.19 -13.28
C ALA A 105 -2.19 12.70 -14.73
N GLY A 106 -1.04 13.09 -15.30
CA GLY A 106 -0.97 13.68 -16.65
C GLY A 106 -1.72 15.01 -16.77
N THR A 107 -1.84 15.76 -15.68
CA THR A 107 -2.52 17.07 -15.63
C THR A 107 -1.53 18.24 -15.56
N GLU A 108 -0.25 17.99 -15.86
CA GLU A 108 0.70 19.07 -16.15
C GLU A 108 0.38 19.76 -17.49
#